data_AF-A0A2N0PB02-F1
#
_entry.id   AF-A0A2N0PB02-F1
#
_cell.length_a   1.000
_cell.length_b   1.000
_cell.length_c   1.000
_cell.angle_alpha   90.00
_cell.angle_beta   90.00
_cell.angle_gamma   90.00
#
_symmetry.space_group_name_H-M   'P 1'
#
loop_
_entity.id
_entity.type
_entity.pdbx_description
1 polymer ?
#
loop_
_entity_poly.entity_id
_entity_poly.type
_entity_poly.pdbx_seq_one_letter_code
_entity_poly.pdbx_strand_id
1 'polypeptide(L)'
;MSPRRFNKINNNILWSSIHYIIKTLSLQVKLLKIKAHSGNHFNDIVDIQAKLGHTQPIPTTILHDHLLNQTITLSWNKEIPLNKDVCKCINSTKSNLIDWALSSKWFHFNGRNDTTSPLHSKDLKWRIRCSTLTLPTLDIMNRNSPLLIKDHTQCLLCNNTVESNVHLWECPEIYERIRIGFIALGDKLIDLLSIHANKLVSSITDSVQYSNTFRWAYRSKPIHPVALFLLKSYISNDLCVVSNSKLTFGNIDMFTSDQRVAAAISRIQVIDNNRDLERGYINPFNDF
;
A
#
# COMPACT_ATOMS: atom_id res chain seq x y z
N MET A 1 -28.04 3.19 1.46
CA MET A 1 -26.96 3.14 2.49
C MET A 1 -25.74 3.87 1.92
N SER A 2 -24.99 4.65 2.71
CA SER A 2 -23.84 5.38 2.14
C SER A 2 -22.66 4.45 1.81
N PRO A 3 -21.82 4.76 0.80
CA PRO A 3 -20.66 3.95 0.43
C PRO A 3 -19.72 3.70 1.63
N ARG A 4 -19.48 4.73 2.44
CA ARG A 4 -18.67 4.62 3.67
C ARG A 4 -19.25 3.63 4.67
N ARG A 5 -20.57 3.63 4.87
CA ARG A 5 -21.23 2.70 5.80
C ARG A 5 -21.22 1.27 5.28
N PHE A 6 -21.33 1.09 3.95
CA PHE A 6 -21.24 -0.21 3.30
C PHE A 6 -19.83 -0.82 3.40
N ASN A 7 -18.78 -0.02 3.19
CA ASN A 7 -17.40 -0.49 3.28
C ASN A 7 -16.98 -0.96 4.69
N LYS A 8 -17.69 -0.53 5.75
CA LYS A 8 -17.48 -0.96 7.14
C LYS A 8 -18.13 -2.31 7.47
N ILE A 9 -18.91 -2.89 6.57
CA ILE A 9 -19.54 -4.20 6.78
C ILE A 9 -18.48 -5.28 6.61
N ASN A 10 -18.44 -6.23 7.54
CA ASN A 10 -17.55 -7.39 7.44
C ASN A 10 -17.82 -8.19 6.16
N ASN A 11 -16.75 -8.61 5.49
CA ASN A 11 -16.82 -9.31 4.19
C ASN A 11 -17.47 -8.45 3.09
N ASN A 12 -17.18 -7.14 3.06
CA ASN A 12 -17.75 -6.21 2.07
C ASN A 12 -17.54 -6.64 0.61
N ILE A 13 -16.44 -7.35 0.28
CA ILE A 13 -16.18 -7.89 -1.05
C ILE A 13 -17.25 -8.93 -1.41
N LEU A 14 -17.48 -9.90 -0.53
CA LEU A 14 -18.50 -10.94 -0.75
C LEU A 14 -19.88 -10.30 -0.96
N TRP A 15 -20.25 -9.34 -0.11
CA TRP A 15 -21.51 -8.60 -0.28
C TRP A 15 -21.57 -7.83 -1.59
N SER A 16 -20.47 -7.17 -1.99
CA SER A 16 -20.38 -6.45 -3.26
C SER A 16 -20.57 -7.39 -4.46
N SER A 17 -19.93 -8.56 -4.42
CA SER A 17 -20.08 -9.59 -5.45
C SER A 17 -21.51 -10.13 -5.52
N ILE A 18 -22.14 -10.42 -4.38
CA ILE A 18 -23.54 -10.87 -4.34
C ILE A 18 -24.46 -9.80 -4.95
N HIS A 19 -24.32 -8.53 -4.54
CA HIS A 19 -25.12 -7.44 -5.09
C HIS A 19 -24.88 -7.23 -6.59
N TYR A 20 -23.64 -7.37 -7.04
CA TYR A 20 -23.30 -7.31 -8.46
C TYR A 20 -24.01 -8.41 -9.24
N ILE A 21 -23.92 -9.67 -8.80
CA ILE A 21 -24.57 -10.82 -9.46
C ILE A 21 -26.09 -10.62 -9.52
N ILE A 22 -26.72 -10.25 -8.40
CA ILE A 22 -28.17 -10.01 -8.35
C ILE A 22 -28.59 -8.94 -9.35
N LYS A 23 -27.85 -7.83 -9.42
CA LYS A 23 -28.14 -6.72 -10.33
C LYS A 23 -27.94 -7.11 -11.79
N THR A 24 -26.80 -7.75 -12.11
CA THR A 24 -26.43 -8.11 -13.48
C THR A 24 -27.36 -9.16 -14.07
N LEU A 25 -27.78 -10.14 -13.26
CA LEU A 25 -28.67 -11.22 -13.68
C LEU A 25 -30.15 -10.92 -13.41
N SER A 26 -30.49 -9.71 -12.95
CA SER A 26 -31.87 -9.28 -12.63
C SER A 26 -32.63 -10.28 -11.73
N LEU A 27 -31.94 -10.82 -10.71
CA LEU A 27 -32.50 -11.88 -9.86
C LEU A 27 -33.48 -11.32 -8.81
N GLN A 28 -34.62 -12.00 -8.64
CA GLN A 28 -35.49 -11.78 -7.50
C GLN A 28 -35.13 -12.75 -6.37
N VAL A 29 -34.58 -12.23 -5.28
CA VAL A 29 -34.07 -13.04 -4.17
C VAL A 29 -35.04 -13.00 -2.97
N LYS A 30 -35.43 -14.19 -2.48
CA LYS A 30 -36.16 -14.35 -1.22
C LYS A 30 -35.29 -15.09 -0.22
N LEU A 31 -35.03 -14.47 0.93
CA LEU A 31 -34.24 -15.10 2.00
C LEU A 31 -35.16 -15.91 2.91
N LEU A 32 -34.88 -17.21 3.04
CA LEU A 32 -35.61 -18.14 3.90
C LEU A 32 -34.63 -18.72 4.92
N LYS A 33 -34.95 -18.58 6.21
CA LYS A 33 -34.14 -19.16 7.29
C LYS A 33 -34.67 -20.56 7.61
N ILE A 34 -33.79 -21.57 7.52
CA ILE A 34 -34.09 -22.96 7.85
C ILE A 34 -33.26 -23.35 9.08
N LYS A 35 -33.83 -24.18 9.97
CA LYS A 35 -33.12 -24.71 11.13
C LYS A 35 -32.15 -25.80 10.67
N ALA A 36 -30.89 -25.75 11.10
CA ALA A 36 -29.92 -26.80 10.82
C ALA A 36 -30.39 -28.16 11.37
N HIS A 37 -30.12 -29.23 10.63
CA HIS A 37 -30.48 -30.61 10.99
C HIS A 37 -31.98 -30.81 11.29
N SER A 38 -32.86 -30.03 10.64
CA SER A 38 -34.31 -30.20 10.75
C SER A 38 -34.87 -31.27 9.81
N GLY A 39 -34.02 -32.09 9.18
CA GLY A 39 -34.41 -33.09 8.18
C GLY A 39 -34.81 -32.50 6.82
N ASN A 40 -34.41 -31.26 6.50
CA ASN A 40 -34.65 -30.69 5.18
C ASN A 40 -33.59 -31.24 4.20
N HIS A 41 -34.03 -32.09 3.28
CA HIS A 41 -33.15 -32.80 2.34
C HIS A 41 -32.19 -31.87 1.58
N PHE A 42 -32.67 -30.74 1.04
CA PHE A 42 -31.83 -29.81 0.28
C PHE A 42 -30.82 -29.07 1.16
N ASN A 43 -31.21 -28.68 2.38
CA ASN A 43 -30.29 -28.07 3.33
C ASN A 43 -29.19 -29.05 3.75
N ASP A 44 -29.54 -30.33 3.93
CA ASP A 44 -28.58 -31.37 4.32
C ASP A 44 -27.58 -31.65 3.19
N ILE A 45 -28.02 -31.63 1.92
CA ILE A 45 -27.11 -31.71 0.77
C ILE A 45 -26.12 -30.54 0.77
N VAL A 46 -26.60 -29.31 1.00
CA VAL A 46 -25.72 -28.11 1.04
C VAL A 46 -24.73 -28.19 2.20
N ASP A 47 -25.13 -28.68 3.37
CA ASP A 47 -24.23 -28.89 4.52
C ASP A 47 -23.11 -29.89 4.20
N ILE A 48 -23.44 -31.01 3.55
CA ILE A 48 -22.45 -32.00 3.09
C ILE A 48 -21.47 -31.36 2.11
N GLN A 49 -21.96 -30.61 1.12
CA GLN A 49 -21.10 -29.95 0.14
C GLN A 49 -20.20 -28.88 0.78
N ALA A 50 -20.72 -28.11 1.74
CA ALA A 50 -19.92 -27.13 2.47
C ALA A 50 -18.80 -27.78 3.29
N LYS A 51 -19.06 -28.94 3.90
CA LYS A 51 -18.03 -29.74 4.61
C LYS A 51 -16.95 -30.26 3.67
N LEU A 52 -17.33 -30.78 2.50
CA LEU A 52 -16.37 -31.21 1.48
C LEU A 52 -15.51 -30.03 1.01
N GLY A 53 -16.11 -28.87 0.77
CA GLY A 53 -15.39 -27.64 0.43
C GLY A 53 -14.41 -27.19 1.51
N HIS A 54 -14.77 -27.31 2.79
CA HIS A 54 -13.89 -26.97 3.91
C HIS A 54 -12.60 -27.80 3.93
N THR A 55 -12.67 -29.06 3.49
CA THR A 55 -11.51 -29.97 3.45
C THR A 55 -10.60 -29.76 2.24
N GLN A 56 -10.96 -28.86 1.31
CA GLN A 56 -10.15 -28.59 0.13
C GLN A 56 -8.86 -27.83 0.52
N PRO A 57 -7.71 -28.20 -0.06
CA PRO A 57 -6.42 -27.57 0.26
C PRO A 57 -6.31 -26.15 -0.31
N ILE A 58 -7.02 -25.86 -1.40
CA ILE A 58 -7.01 -24.57 -2.08
C ILE A 58 -8.32 -23.86 -1.76
N PRO A 59 -8.28 -22.70 -1.07
CA PRO A 59 -9.49 -21.95 -0.77
C PRO A 59 -10.08 -21.30 -2.03
N THR A 60 -11.39 -21.41 -2.19
CA THR A 60 -12.12 -20.70 -3.24
C THR A 60 -12.00 -19.19 -3.02
N THR A 61 -11.43 -18.49 -4.00
CA THR A 61 -11.18 -17.03 -3.92
C THR A 61 -12.12 -16.30 -4.87
N ILE A 62 -12.71 -15.20 -4.40
CA ILE A 62 -13.54 -14.33 -5.23
C ILE A 62 -12.62 -13.39 -6.01
N LEU A 63 -12.64 -13.49 -7.34
CA LEU A 63 -12.08 -12.48 -8.23
C LEU A 63 -12.91 -11.21 -8.07
N HIS A 64 -12.32 -10.21 -7.42
CA HIS A 64 -12.97 -8.95 -7.06
C HIS A 64 -12.37 -7.75 -7.78
N ASP A 65 -11.28 -7.96 -8.51
CA ASP A 65 -10.84 -7.05 -9.55
C ASP A 65 -12.01 -6.88 -10.54
N HIS A 66 -12.39 -5.65 -10.86
CA HIS A 66 -13.50 -5.28 -11.77
C HIS A 66 -14.94 -5.22 -11.21
N LEU A 67 -15.15 -5.24 -9.88
CA LEU A 67 -16.48 -4.94 -9.33
C LEU A 67 -16.85 -3.46 -9.54
N LEU A 68 -17.86 -3.18 -10.38
CA LEU A 68 -18.29 -1.82 -10.77
C LEU A 68 -18.58 -0.87 -9.60
N ASN A 69 -18.98 -1.39 -8.44
CA ASN A 69 -19.33 -0.60 -7.25
C ASN A 69 -18.16 -0.47 -6.24
N GLN A 70 -17.03 -1.11 -6.48
CA GLN A 70 -15.81 -0.98 -5.67
C GLN A 70 -14.69 -0.42 -6.54
N THR A 71 -14.44 0.88 -6.40
CA THR A 71 -13.35 1.57 -7.12
C THR A 71 -11.97 0.99 -6.79
N ILE A 72 -11.81 0.42 -5.60
CA ILE A 72 -10.61 -0.33 -5.21
C ILE A 72 -10.93 -1.30 -4.07
N THR A 73 -10.43 -2.53 -4.18
CA THR A 73 -10.27 -3.41 -3.03
C THR A 73 -8.87 -3.20 -2.48
N LEU A 74 -8.77 -2.72 -1.25
CA LEU A 74 -7.47 -2.64 -0.59
C LEU A 74 -7.01 -4.06 -0.28
N SER A 75 -5.85 -4.45 -0.77
CA SER A 75 -5.22 -5.73 -0.47
C SER A 75 -3.89 -5.51 0.22
N TRP A 76 -3.63 -6.21 1.31
CA TRP A 76 -2.31 -6.29 1.88
C TRP A 76 -1.40 -7.13 1.00
N ASN A 77 -0.30 -6.56 0.50
CA ASN A 77 0.69 -7.23 -0.35
C ASN A 77 0.12 -7.98 -1.57
N LYS A 78 -1.03 -7.54 -2.13
CA LYS A 78 -1.76 -8.27 -3.19
C LYS A 78 -2.25 -9.69 -2.82
N GLU A 79 -2.09 -10.11 -1.56
CA GLU A 79 -2.43 -11.46 -1.09
C GLU A 79 -3.69 -11.46 -0.23
N ILE A 80 -3.85 -10.47 0.64
CA ILE A 80 -4.92 -10.48 1.65
C ILE A 80 -5.86 -9.30 1.42
N PRO A 81 -7.06 -9.51 0.87
CA PRO A 81 -8.04 -8.43 0.79
C PRO A 81 -8.40 -7.92 2.18
N LEU A 82 -8.28 -6.60 2.40
CA LEU A 82 -8.68 -5.89 3.62
C LEU A 82 -10.21 -5.73 3.65
N ASN A 83 -10.92 -6.85 3.78
CA ASN A 83 -12.38 -6.93 3.87
C ASN A 83 -12.89 -7.27 5.30
N LYS A 84 -11.96 -7.39 6.24
CA LYS A 84 -12.13 -7.58 7.68
C LYS A 84 -11.23 -6.59 8.41
N ASP A 85 -11.45 -6.45 9.71
CA ASP A 85 -10.66 -5.57 10.57
C ASP A 85 -9.15 -5.75 10.31
N VAL A 86 -8.46 -4.64 10.00
CA VAL A 86 -7.05 -4.64 9.55
C VAL A 86 -6.15 -5.34 10.56
N CYS A 87 -6.51 -5.25 11.84
CA CYS A 87 -5.83 -5.90 12.96
C CYS A 87 -5.74 -7.42 12.86
N LYS A 88 -6.66 -8.10 12.15
CA LYS A 88 -6.59 -9.56 11.93
C LYS A 88 -5.67 -9.95 10.78
N CYS A 89 -5.36 -9.04 9.85
CA CYS A 89 -4.44 -9.30 8.75
C CYS A 89 -2.96 -9.28 9.19
N ILE A 90 -2.67 -8.61 10.32
CA ILE A 90 -1.35 -8.44 10.94
C ILE A 90 -0.66 -9.79 11.25
N ASN A 91 -1.41 -10.81 11.65
CA ASN A 91 -0.85 -12.13 12.00
C ASN A 91 -0.29 -12.89 10.78
N SER A 92 -0.54 -12.40 9.56
CA SER A 92 -0.18 -13.09 8.31
C SER A 92 1.21 -12.71 7.78
N THR A 93 1.81 -11.63 8.27
CA THR A 93 3.21 -11.31 7.98
C THR A 93 4.13 -12.18 8.84
N LYS A 94 4.31 -13.44 8.42
CA LYS A 94 5.08 -14.49 9.11
C LYS A 94 6.55 -14.12 9.43
N SER A 95 7.08 -13.03 8.88
CA SER A 95 8.52 -12.74 8.93
C SER A 95 8.99 -11.92 10.14
N ASN A 96 8.10 -11.37 10.99
CA ASN A 96 8.49 -10.49 12.11
C ASN A 96 9.52 -9.42 11.71
N LEU A 97 9.46 -8.91 10.47
CA LEU A 97 10.40 -7.88 9.98
C LEU A 97 9.86 -6.46 10.19
N ILE A 98 8.54 -6.32 10.31
CA ILE A 98 7.84 -5.04 10.54
C ILE A 98 7.63 -4.85 12.04
N ASP A 99 7.99 -3.68 12.56
CA ASP A 99 7.53 -3.23 13.87
C ASP A 99 6.13 -2.64 13.72
N TRP A 100 5.13 -3.43 14.11
CA TRP A 100 3.73 -3.03 14.01
C TRP A 100 3.34 -1.92 14.97
N ALA A 101 3.99 -1.84 16.15
CA ALA A 101 3.69 -0.82 17.14
C ALA A 101 4.17 0.55 16.64
N LEU A 102 5.39 0.65 16.12
CA LEU A 102 5.92 1.86 15.52
C LEU A 102 5.25 2.19 14.19
N SER A 103 4.98 1.20 13.34
CA SER A 103 4.24 1.42 12.10
C SER A 103 2.86 1.99 12.39
N SER A 104 2.15 1.47 13.39
CA SER A 104 0.86 2.02 13.83
C SER A 104 1.01 3.48 14.29
N LYS A 105 2.00 3.80 15.13
CA LYS A 105 2.28 5.19 15.52
C LYS A 105 2.58 6.08 14.31
N TRP A 106 3.34 5.58 13.33
CA TRP A 106 3.65 6.30 12.09
C TRP A 106 2.40 6.59 11.25
N PHE A 107 1.46 5.65 11.13
CA PHE A 107 0.19 5.91 10.44
C PHE A 107 -0.65 6.98 11.13
N HIS A 108 -0.58 7.09 12.46
CA HIS A 108 -1.31 8.10 13.24
C HIS A 108 -0.54 9.41 13.42
N PHE A 109 0.75 9.45 13.09
CA PHE A 109 1.59 10.63 13.30
C PHE A 109 1.14 11.79 12.39
N ASN A 110 0.85 12.93 13.01
CA ASN A 110 0.56 14.19 12.33
C ASN A 110 1.68 15.20 12.58
N GLY A 111 2.57 15.38 11.59
CA GLY A 111 3.65 16.38 11.65
C GLY A 111 3.23 17.81 11.30
N ARG A 112 1.95 18.04 10.97
CA ARG A 112 1.44 19.36 10.51
C ARG A 112 0.88 20.23 11.64
N ASN A 113 0.80 19.70 12.87
CA ASN A 113 0.28 20.39 14.07
C ASN A 113 -1.11 21.02 13.93
N ASP A 114 -1.91 20.60 12.95
CA ASP A 114 -3.28 21.04 12.72
C ASP A 114 -4.27 19.86 12.77
N THR A 115 -5.48 20.09 13.28
CA THR A 115 -6.49 19.03 13.48
C THR A 115 -7.09 18.52 12.16
N THR A 116 -7.07 19.35 11.11
CA THR A 116 -7.57 18.98 9.77
C THR A 116 -6.88 19.81 8.69
N SER A 117 -5.83 19.24 8.11
CA SER A 117 -5.13 19.81 6.95
C SER A 117 -5.44 19.03 5.68
N PRO A 118 -5.67 19.70 4.54
CA PRO A 118 -5.58 19.05 3.23
C PRO A 118 -4.23 18.35 3.03
N LEU A 119 -3.13 18.93 3.53
CA LEU A 119 -1.78 18.36 3.42
C LEU A 119 -1.63 17.08 4.25
N HIS A 120 -2.07 17.09 5.51
CA HIS A 120 -2.13 15.89 6.37
C HIS A 120 -2.95 14.77 5.73
N SER A 121 -4.10 15.10 5.14
CA SER A 121 -4.94 14.11 4.44
C SER A 121 -4.22 13.51 3.23
N LYS A 122 -3.49 14.32 2.46
CA LYS A 122 -2.64 13.85 1.35
C LYS A 122 -1.50 12.95 1.85
N ASP A 123 -0.84 13.32 2.95
CA ASP A 123 0.24 12.54 3.56
C ASP A 123 -0.25 11.17 4.04
N LEU A 124 -1.39 11.14 4.73
CA LEU A 124 -2.01 9.89 5.19
C LEU A 124 -2.46 9.01 4.00
N LYS A 125 -3.10 9.62 3.00
CA LYS A 125 -3.52 8.93 1.76
C LYS A 125 -2.31 8.29 1.05
N TRP A 126 -1.18 9.00 0.99
CA TRP A 126 0.07 8.48 0.43
C TRP A 126 0.58 7.27 1.22
N ARG A 127 0.68 7.39 2.56
CA ARG A 127 1.13 6.29 3.43
C ARG A 127 0.27 5.03 3.26
N ILE A 128 -1.05 5.19 3.27
CA ILE A 128 -2.00 4.08 3.08
C ILE A 128 -1.85 3.45 1.69
N ARG A 129 -1.70 4.25 0.64
CA ARG A 129 -1.56 3.73 -0.72
C ARG A 129 -0.24 2.98 -0.93
N CYS A 130 0.86 3.49 -0.39
CA CYS A 130 2.15 2.80 -0.45
C CYS A 130 2.10 1.45 0.27
N SER A 131 1.50 1.42 1.46
CA SER A 131 1.44 0.23 2.31
C SER A 131 0.54 -0.86 1.74
N THR A 132 -0.54 -0.47 1.07
CA THR A 132 -1.47 -1.40 0.41
C THR A 132 -1.15 -1.69 -1.06
N LEU A 133 -0.04 -1.15 -1.60
CA LEU A 133 0.32 -1.25 -3.02
C LEU A 133 -0.80 -0.77 -3.95
N THR A 134 -1.46 0.32 -3.57
CA THR A 134 -2.59 0.93 -4.30
C THR A 134 -2.27 2.32 -4.83
N LEU A 135 -0.99 2.66 -5.01
CA LEU A 135 -0.63 3.83 -5.81
C LEU A 135 -1.21 3.68 -7.22
N PRO A 136 -1.61 4.78 -7.88
CA PRO A 136 -2.19 4.73 -9.22
C PRO A 136 -1.10 4.48 -10.27
N THR A 137 -0.56 3.27 -10.30
CA THR A 137 0.36 2.78 -11.35
C THR A 137 -0.41 2.40 -12.60
N LEU A 138 0.26 2.40 -13.76
CA LEU A 138 -0.43 2.18 -15.04
C LEU A 138 -1.13 0.81 -15.11
N ASP A 139 -0.63 -0.25 -14.48
CA ASP A 139 -1.35 -1.52 -14.36
C ASP A 139 -2.75 -1.34 -13.70
N ILE A 140 -2.82 -0.60 -12.60
CA ILE A 140 -4.05 -0.32 -11.85
C ILE A 140 -4.94 0.66 -12.61
N MET A 141 -4.36 1.70 -13.21
CA MET A 141 -5.12 2.70 -13.97
C MET A 141 -5.73 2.09 -15.24
N ASN A 142 -4.98 1.25 -15.95
CA ASN A 142 -5.48 0.50 -17.11
C ASN A 142 -6.60 -0.45 -16.71
N ARG A 143 -6.42 -1.20 -15.61
CA ARG A 143 -7.46 -2.08 -15.07
C ARG A 143 -8.77 -1.35 -14.75
N ASN A 144 -8.67 -0.16 -14.16
CA ASN A 144 -9.82 0.62 -13.69
C ASN A 144 -10.42 1.53 -14.78
N SER A 145 -9.65 1.90 -15.78
CA SER A 145 -10.05 2.82 -16.86
C SER A 145 -9.42 2.40 -18.19
N PRO A 146 -9.79 1.21 -18.71
CA PRO A 146 -9.13 0.61 -19.87
C PRO A 146 -9.30 1.44 -21.14
N LEU A 147 -10.40 2.18 -21.28
CA LEU A 147 -10.63 3.06 -22.42
C LEU A 147 -9.70 4.28 -22.44
N LEU A 148 -9.24 4.75 -21.27
CA LEU A 148 -8.37 5.93 -21.15
C LEU A 148 -6.89 5.58 -21.26
N ILE A 149 -6.47 4.44 -20.70
CA ILE A 149 -5.05 4.05 -20.59
C ILE A 149 -4.68 2.98 -21.62
N LYS A 150 -5.65 2.39 -22.33
CA LYS A 150 -5.53 1.45 -23.46
C LYS A 150 -4.11 0.94 -23.76
N ASP A 151 -3.78 -0.23 -23.23
CA ASP A 151 -2.51 -0.95 -23.42
C ASP A 151 -1.21 -0.19 -23.05
N HIS A 152 -1.28 1.08 -22.65
CA HIS A 152 -0.17 1.86 -22.11
C HIS A 152 0.10 1.46 -20.65
N THR A 153 0.65 0.27 -20.47
CA THR A 153 0.97 -0.31 -19.15
C THR A 153 2.46 -0.34 -18.85
N GLN A 154 3.32 0.01 -19.82
CA GLN A 154 4.78 0.04 -19.62
C GLN A 154 5.18 1.17 -18.67
N CYS A 155 6.20 0.92 -17.85
CA CYS A 155 6.76 1.90 -16.94
C CYS A 155 7.15 3.18 -17.67
N LEU A 156 6.67 4.32 -17.18
CA LEU A 156 6.96 5.62 -17.79
C LEU A 156 8.42 6.05 -17.66
N LEU A 157 9.20 5.36 -16.84
CA LEU A 157 10.62 5.65 -16.65
C LEU A 157 11.49 4.77 -17.54
N CYS A 158 11.43 3.45 -17.36
CA CYS A 158 12.30 2.52 -18.09
C CYS A 158 11.72 2.04 -19.43
N ASN A 159 10.41 2.17 -19.64
CA ASN A 159 9.67 1.67 -20.81
C ASN A 159 9.88 0.18 -21.17
N ASN A 160 10.44 -0.62 -20.23
CA ASN A 160 10.86 -1.99 -20.48
C ASN A 160 9.98 -3.04 -19.79
N THR A 161 9.31 -2.65 -18.71
CA THR A 161 8.48 -3.55 -17.90
C THR A 161 7.19 -2.87 -17.51
N VAL A 162 6.13 -3.66 -17.29
CA VAL A 162 4.83 -3.15 -16.83
C VAL A 162 4.98 -2.33 -15.55
N GLU A 163 4.43 -1.12 -15.54
CA GLU A 163 4.39 -0.25 -14.37
C GLU A 163 3.47 -0.85 -13.32
N SER A 164 4.05 -1.29 -12.21
CA SER A 164 3.32 -1.75 -11.04
C SER A 164 3.88 -1.10 -9.79
N ASN A 165 3.12 -1.15 -8.69
CA ASN A 165 3.57 -0.65 -7.39
C ASN A 165 4.86 -1.35 -6.90
N VAL A 166 5.16 -2.57 -7.36
CA VAL A 166 6.42 -3.26 -7.04
C VAL A 166 7.55 -2.70 -7.90
N HIS A 167 7.33 -2.67 -9.21
CA HIS A 167 8.32 -2.16 -10.17
C HIS A 167 8.72 -0.71 -9.88
N LEU A 168 7.81 0.12 -9.37
CA LEU A 168 8.10 1.51 -8.98
C LEU A 168 9.35 1.63 -8.07
N TRP A 169 9.58 0.65 -7.19
CA TRP A 169 10.72 0.64 -6.26
C TRP A 169 11.96 -0.09 -6.80
N GLU A 170 11.81 -0.85 -7.88
CA GLU A 170 12.84 -1.70 -8.48
C GLU A 170 13.31 -1.16 -9.84
N CYS A 171 12.67 -0.11 -10.35
CA CYS A 171 12.97 0.47 -11.64
C CYS A 171 14.43 0.97 -11.69
N PRO A 172 15.24 0.55 -12.68
CA PRO A 172 16.65 0.96 -12.78
C PRO A 172 16.81 2.48 -12.86
N GLU A 173 15.90 3.16 -13.57
CA GLU A 173 15.92 4.61 -13.78
C GLU A 173 15.70 5.42 -12.50
N ILE A 174 15.05 4.84 -11.47
CA ILE A 174 14.82 5.51 -10.18
C ILE A 174 15.78 5.04 -9.09
N TYR A 175 16.53 3.96 -9.34
CA TYR A 175 17.34 3.28 -8.33
C TYR A 175 18.30 4.21 -7.60
N GLU A 176 19.13 4.96 -8.34
CA GLU A 176 20.09 5.89 -7.75
C GLU A 176 19.43 7.01 -6.97
N ARG A 177 18.26 7.46 -7.42
CA ARG A 177 17.47 8.48 -6.72
C ARG A 177 16.95 7.98 -5.39
N ILE A 178 16.46 6.73 -5.34
CA ILE A 178 16.05 6.08 -4.09
C ILE A 178 17.28 5.92 -3.18
N ARG A 179 18.41 5.48 -3.72
CA ARG A 179 19.66 5.27 -2.97
C ARG A 179 20.14 6.54 -2.28
N ILE A 180 20.22 7.65 -3.01
CA ILE A 180 20.57 8.98 -2.46
C ILE A 180 19.57 9.40 -1.38
N GLY A 181 18.28 9.16 -1.61
CA GLY A 181 17.23 9.41 -0.61
C GLY A 181 17.47 8.62 0.69
N PHE A 182 17.81 7.34 0.59
CA PHE A 182 18.11 6.51 1.76
C PHE A 182 19.37 6.97 2.52
N ILE A 183 20.42 7.42 1.82
CA ILE A 183 21.61 8.00 2.46
C ILE A 183 21.21 9.24 3.25
N ALA A 184 20.50 10.19 2.63
CA ALA A 184 20.07 11.41 3.29
C ALA A 184 19.16 11.13 4.51
N LEU A 185 18.35 10.07 4.45
CA LEU A 185 17.53 9.63 5.59
C LEU A 185 18.36 8.99 6.69
N GLY A 186 19.34 8.15 6.34
CA GLY A 186 20.25 7.56 7.31
C GLY A 186 21.08 8.62 8.03
N ASP A 187 21.57 9.64 7.31
CA ASP A 187 22.36 10.72 7.88
C ASP A 187 21.52 11.54 8.87
N LYS A 188 20.28 11.89 8.50
CA LYS A 188 19.34 12.55 9.43
C LYS A 188 19.04 11.70 10.67
N LEU A 189 18.92 10.38 10.51
CA LEU A 189 18.69 9.48 11.63
C LEU A 189 19.92 9.43 12.56
N ILE A 190 21.12 9.42 12.00
CA ILE A 190 22.38 9.50 12.74
C ILE A 190 22.44 10.81 13.53
N ASP A 191 22.11 11.94 12.91
CA ASP A 191 22.09 13.25 13.58
C ASP A 191 21.12 13.26 14.76
N LEU A 192 19.87 12.81 14.53
CA LEU A 192 18.85 12.73 15.57
C LEU A 192 19.27 11.82 16.73
N LEU A 193 19.82 10.64 16.42
CA LEU A 193 20.30 9.71 17.44
C LEU A 193 21.52 10.27 18.19
N SER A 194 22.42 10.98 17.51
CA SER A 194 23.60 11.58 18.14
C SER A 194 23.23 12.66 19.15
N ILE A 195 22.09 13.34 18.96
CA ILE A 195 21.56 14.33 19.89
C ILE A 195 20.84 13.68 21.08
N HIS A 196 20.07 12.61 20.82
CA HIS A 196 19.09 12.10 21.79
C HIS A 196 19.44 10.74 22.41
N ALA A 197 20.40 10.00 21.86
CA ALA A 197 20.78 8.69 22.36
C ALA A 197 21.99 8.77 23.30
N ASN A 198 21.92 8.03 24.41
CA ASN A 198 23.05 7.84 25.33
C ASN A 198 24.02 6.78 24.76
N LYS A 199 24.58 7.01 23.56
CA LYS A 199 25.56 6.14 22.90
C LYS A 199 26.63 6.98 22.20
N LEU A 200 27.82 6.39 21.99
CA LEU A 200 28.87 7.02 21.20
C LEU A 200 28.43 7.19 19.74
N VAL A 201 28.72 8.35 19.15
CA VAL A 201 28.35 8.70 17.76
C VAL A 201 28.89 7.70 16.74
N SER A 202 30.10 7.18 16.93
CA SER A 202 30.66 6.13 16.07
C SER A 202 29.83 4.84 16.09
N SER A 203 29.38 4.42 17.29
CA SER A 203 28.50 3.26 17.45
C SER A 203 27.11 3.48 16.84
N ILE A 204 26.59 4.71 16.89
CA ILE A 204 25.31 5.10 16.25
C ILE A 204 25.45 5.03 14.73
N THR A 205 26.52 5.62 14.20
CA THR A 205 26.83 5.65 12.77
C THR A 205 26.92 4.24 12.21
N ASP A 206 27.70 3.36 12.87
CA ASP A 206 27.81 1.96 12.48
C ASP A 206 26.45 1.24 12.58
N SER A 207 25.68 1.47 13.64
CA SER A 207 24.37 0.83 13.80
C SER A 207 23.40 1.18 12.66
N VAL A 208 23.37 2.45 12.23
CA VAL A 208 22.52 2.90 11.11
C VAL A 208 23.06 2.37 9.78
N GLN A 209 24.34 2.60 9.47
CA GLN A 209 24.94 2.26 8.18
C GLN A 209 25.04 0.75 7.94
N TYR A 210 25.02 -0.08 8.98
CA TYR A 210 25.02 -1.54 8.85
C TYR A 210 23.63 -2.18 9.02
N SER A 211 22.61 -1.39 9.38
CA SER A 211 21.22 -1.88 9.44
C SER A 211 20.75 -2.45 8.10
N ASN A 212 19.87 -3.46 8.13
CA ASN A 212 19.34 -4.04 6.91
C ASN A 212 18.54 -3.01 6.08
N THR A 213 18.01 -1.98 6.73
CA THR A 213 17.27 -0.88 6.09
C THR A 213 18.18 0.05 5.28
N PHE A 214 19.34 0.46 5.81
CA PHE A 214 20.18 1.48 5.19
C PHE A 214 21.46 0.95 4.53
N ARG A 215 21.96 -0.22 4.94
CA ARG A 215 23.26 -0.77 4.50
C ARG A 215 23.41 -0.86 2.99
N TRP A 216 22.33 -1.17 2.28
CA TRP A 216 22.37 -1.29 0.83
C TRP A 216 22.74 0.05 0.17
N ALA A 217 22.24 1.17 0.70
CA ALA A 217 22.43 2.48 0.12
C ALA A 217 23.85 3.02 0.34
N TYR A 218 24.39 2.86 1.55
CA TYR A 218 25.75 3.27 1.90
C TYR A 218 26.85 2.43 1.25
N ARG A 219 26.56 1.16 0.93
CA ARG A 219 27.54 0.23 0.34
C ARG A 219 27.34 -0.02 -1.15
N SER A 220 26.44 0.72 -1.79
CA SER A 220 26.07 0.53 -3.20
C SER A 220 25.75 -0.94 -3.54
N LYS A 221 25.00 -1.62 -2.66
CA LYS A 221 24.52 -3.00 -2.86
C LYS A 221 23.06 -2.98 -3.34
N PRO A 222 22.56 -4.07 -3.95
CA PRO A 222 21.15 -4.20 -4.29
C PRO A 222 20.23 -3.92 -3.09
N ILE A 223 19.07 -3.32 -3.36
CA ILE A 223 18.11 -2.95 -2.31
C ILE A 223 17.75 -4.18 -1.47
N HIS A 224 17.89 -4.04 -0.16
CA HIS A 224 17.58 -5.12 0.75
C HIS A 224 16.05 -5.26 0.90
N PRO A 225 15.47 -6.48 1.01
CA PRO A 225 14.03 -6.65 1.17
C PRO A 225 13.43 -5.90 2.35
N VAL A 226 14.21 -5.70 3.43
CA VAL A 226 13.78 -4.91 4.59
C VAL A 226 13.63 -3.41 4.25
N ALA A 227 14.47 -2.87 3.38
CA ALA A 227 14.36 -1.48 2.94
C ALA A 227 13.08 -1.20 2.13
N LEU A 228 12.57 -2.22 1.42
CA LEU A 228 11.29 -2.12 0.72
C LEU A 228 10.11 -1.88 1.67
N PHE A 229 10.20 -2.30 2.94
CA PHE A 229 9.17 -1.99 3.94
C PHE A 229 9.09 -0.48 4.20
N LEU A 230 10.23 0.21 4.29
CA LEU A 230 10.26 1.66 4.50
C LEU A 230 9.65 2.41 3.31
N LEU A 231 9.95 1.98 2.07
CA LEU A 231 9.32 2.51 0.86
C LEU A 231 7.81 2.27 0.83
N LYS A 232 7.36 1.14 1.38
CA LYS A 232 5.94 0.81 1.57
C LYS A 232 5.33 1.44 2.83
N SER A 233 5.99 2.44 3.45
CA SER A 233 5.51 3.15 4.64
C SER A 233 5.38 2.30 5.92
N TYR A 234 6.16 1.23 6.04
CA TYR A 234 6.30 0.45 7.27
C TYR A 234 7.64 0.73 7.96
N ILE A 235 7.63 0.63 9.28
CA ILE A 235 8.85 0.69 10.09
C ILE A 235 9.33 -0.75 10.32
N SER A 236 10.59 -1.03 10.04
CA SER A 236 11.21 -2.34 10.25
C SER A 236 11.80 -2.47 11.65
N ASN A 237 11.85 -3.71 12.16
CA ASN A 237 12.33 -4.00 13.52
C ASN A 237 13.82 -3.67 13.74
N ASP A 238 14.64 -3.71 12.69
CA ASP A 238 16.06 -3.35 12.81
C ASP A 238 16.25 -1.88 13.17
N LEU A 239 15.37 -0.99 12.71
CA LEU A 239 15.38 0.42 13.11
C LEU A 239 15.09 0.61 14.61
N CYS A 240 14.28 -0.28 15.20
CA CYS A 240 14.00 -0.26 16.63
C CYS A 240 15.22 -0.63 17.47
N VAL A 241 15.98 -1.64 17.01
CA VAL A 241 17.20 -2.10 17.67
C VAL A 241 18.28 -1.01 17.63
N VAL A 242 18.38 -0.30 16.50
CA VAL A 242 19.23 0.89 16.37
C VAL A 242 18.79 1.96 17.38
N SER A 243 17.48 2.19 17.51
CA SER A 243 16.89 3.25 18.35
C SER A 243 16.68 2.89 19.82
N ASN A 244 17.28 1.82 20.39
CA ASN A 244 17.04 1.38 21.79
C ASN A 244 17.52 2.34 22.91
N SER A 245 17.71 3.63 22.61
CA SER A 245 17.55 4.73 23.56
C SER A 245 16.09 5.19 23.51
N LYS A 246 15.34 5.20 24.62
CA LYS A 246 13.95 5.71 24.72
C LYS A 246 13.70 6.95 23.84
N LEU A 247 13.35 6.73 22.57
CA LEU A 247 12.98 7.78 21.63
C LEU A 247 11.48 7.73 21.53
N THR A 248 10.84 8.67 22.20
CA THR A 248 9.49 9.07 21.85
C THR A 248 9.54 9.62 20.43
N PHE A 249 9.09 8.83 19.46
CA PHE A 249 8.92 9.20 18.05
C PHE A 249 7.89 10.33 17.91
N GLY A 250 8.26 11.54 18.29
CA GLY A 250 7.62 12.78 17.90
C GLY A 250 8.59 13.51 16.99
N ASN A 251 8.16 13.80 15.76
CA ASN A 251 8.86 14.65 14.77
C ASN A 251 9.97 13.98 13.95
N ILE A 252 9.62 12.96 13.16
CA ILE A 252 10.41 12.62 11.97
C ILE A 252 9.63 13.04 10.72
N ASP A 253 10.00 14.19 10.15
CA ASP A 253 9.64 14.54 8.78
C ASP A 253 10.49 13.72 7.81
N MET A 254 10.03 12.49 7.56
CA MET A 254 10.81 11.50 6.81
C MET A 254 10.82 11.75 5.29
N PHE A 255 10.11 12.75 4.77
CA PHE A 255 10.16 13.08 3.33
C PHE A 255 9.82 14.55 3.10
N THR A 256 10.72 15.26 2.43
CA THR A 256 10.44 16.59 1.88
C THR A 256 9.46 16.49 0.71
N SER A 257 8.70 17.56 0.46
CA SER A 257 7.78 17.63 -0.69
C SER A 257 8.52 17.26 -1.99
N ASP A 258 9.76 17.74 -2.17
CA ASP A 258 10.59 17.52 -3.36
C ASP A 258 10.99 16.05 -3.58
N GLN A 259 11.17 15.28 -2.50
CA GLN A 259 11.46 13.84 -2.58
C GLN A 259 10.23 13.01 -2.98
N ARG A 260 9.03 13.43 -2.57
CA ARG A 260 7.75 12.84 -3.00
C ARG A 260 7.40 13.23 -4.43
N VAL A 261 7.68 14.49 -4.73
CA VAL A 261 7.44 15.16 -6.00
C VAL A 261 8.34 14.59 -7.08
N ALA A 262 9.58 14.18 -6.82
CA ALA A 262 10.42 13.63 -7.88
C ALA A 262 10.41 12.10 -8.02
N ALA A 263 9.52 11.41 -7.29
CA ALA A 263 8.87 10.19 -7.78
C ALA A 263 7.73 10.50 -8.78
N ALA A 264 7.26 11.75 -8.84
CA ALA A 264 6.23 12.24 -9.77
C ALA A 264 6.77 13.17 -10.89
N ILE A 265 7.95 13.81 -10.73
CA ILE A 265 8.47 14.91 -11.58
C ILE A 265 9.35 14.45 -12.75
N SER A 266 9.78 13.20 -12.82
CA SER A 266 10.44 12.69 -14.05
C SER A 266 9.48 12.64 -15.27
N ARG A 267 8.24 13.13 -15.14
CA ARG A 267 7.20 13.19 -16.18
C ARG A 267 7.14 14.50 -16.96
N ILE A 268 8.05 15.46 -16.75
CA ILE A 268 8.18 16.63 -17.64
C ILE A 268 9.32 16.36 -18.62
N GLN A 269 9.07 15.52 -19.62
CA GLN A 269 9.68 15.77 -20.91
C GLN A 269 8.94 16.97 -21.49
N VAL A 270 9.66 18.08 -21.67
CA VAL A 270 9.21 19.20 -22.48
C VAL A 270 9.04 18.63 -23.90
N ILE A 271 7.81 18.27 -24.25
CA ILE A 271 7.44 18.07 -25.65
C ILE A 271 7.21 19.47 -26.20
N ASP A 272 8.14 19.89 -27.04
CA ASP A 272 8.13 21.17 -27.74
C ASP A 272 6.94 21.18 -28.71
N ASN A 273 5.77 21.62 -28.25
CA ASN A 273 4.56 21.69 -29.06
C ASN A 273 4.18 23.16 -29.27
N ASN A 274 4.83 23.77 -30.26
CA ASN A 274 4.21 24.83 -31.04
C ASN A 274 2.95 24.24 -31.71
N ARG A 275 1.79 24.48 -31.11
CA ARG A 275 0.51 24.81 -31.76
C ARG A 275 -0.61 24.80 -30.73
N ASP A 276 -1.25 25.96 -30.64
CA ASP A 276 -2.56 26.19 -30.04
C ASP A 276 -3.55 25.10 -30.46
N LEU A 277 -3.99 24.28 -29.50
CA LEU A 277 -5.26 23.56 -29.44
C LEU A 277 -5.30 22.85 -28.08
N GLU A 278 -5.79 23.56 -27.08
CA GLU A 278 -6.00 23.08 -25.72
C GLU A 278 -6.94 21.86 -25.68
N ARG A 279 -6.36 20.68 -25.42
CA ARG A 279 -6.96 19.55 -24.67
C ARG A 279 -5.85 18.55 -24.34
N GLY A 280 -4.96 18.95 -23.43
CA GLY A 280 -3.80 18.16 -23.00
C GLY A 280 -3.87 17.80 -21.51
N TYR A 281 -3.89 16.51 -21.23
CA TYR A 281 -3.45 15.85 -19.99
C TYR A 281 -3.70 16.57 -18.64
N ILE A 282 -4.82 16.22 -17.99
CA ILE A 282 -5.04 16.58 -16.58
C ILE A 282 -4.10 15.73 -15.71
N ASN A 283 -3.13 16.39 -15.07
CA ASN A 283 -2.27 15.81 -14.03
C ASN A 283 -3.15 15.30 -12.86
N PRO A 284 -3.26 13.98 -12.61
CA PRO A 284 -4.17 13.43 -11.60
C PRO A 284 -3.68 13.61 -10.15
N PHE A 285 -2.62 14.38 -9.92
CA PHE A 285 -2.05 14.63 -8.60
C PHE A 285 -2.23 16.08 -8.11
N ASN A 286 -2.70 17.00 -8.96
CA ASN A 286 -2.91 18.40 -8.55
C ASN A 286 -4.29 18.65 -7.95
N ASP A 287 -5.30 17.87 -8.32
CA ASP A 287 -6.62 17.91 -7.68
C ASP A 287 -6.94 16.53 -7.10
N PHE A 288 -7.51 16.49 -5.89
CA PHE A 288 -7.80 15.34 -4.99
C PHE A 288 -6.75 15.01 -3.90
#